data_AF-A0A738DXC4-F1
#
_entry.id   AF-A0A738DXC4-F1
#
_cell.length_a   1.000
_cell.length_b   1.000
_cell.length_c   1.000
_cell.angle_alpha   90.00
_cell.angle_beta   90.00
_cell.angle_gamma   90.00
#
_symmetry.space_group_name_H-M   'P 1'
#
loop_
_entity.id
_entity.type
_entity.pdbx_description
1 polymer ?
#
loop_
_entity_poly.entity_id
_entity_poly.type
_entity_poly.pdbx_seq_one_letter_code
_entity_poly.pdbx_strand_id
1 'polypeptide(L)'
;MQNRLLSAKATLPDYDRAALVARMVHLGFGAFHRAHQGVYTDILAAEQHSDWGYYEVNLIGGEQQIADLKQQDNLYTVAEMSAEAWTARVVGVVKAALHVQVDGLERVLAAMCEPQIAIVSLTITEKGYCHSPATGQLLLEHPMIAADLQNPHQPLTAPGIIVEALREQAPTLKVQGVDLQRYADQLIARYRNPALRHRTWQIAMDGSQKLPQRMLDSVRWHLANHSDFDLLALGVAGWMRYVGGVDEQGKAIDVSDPLLPVIQRAVANSEEGASRVKALLGMAEIFGNDLPQAARFTQKVQEAYDSLLTYGAKASVAKYAERLK
;
A
#
# COMPACT_ATOMS: atom_id res chain seq x y z
N MET A 1 10.05 32.22 -13.54
CA MET A 1 11.11 31.59 -14.37
C MET A 1 10.45 30.64 -15.35
N GLN A 2 11.08 30.30 -16.48
CA GLN A 2 10.54 29.26 -17.37
C GLN A 2 10.64 27.89 -16.69
N ASN A 3 9.55 27.12 -16.66
CA ASN A 3 9.52 25.82 -16.00
C ASN A 3 10.30 24.79 -16.83
N ARG A 4 11.37 24.22 -16.25
CA ARG A 4 12.30 23.31 -16.94
C ARG A 4 11.63 22.00 -17.38
N LEU A 5 10.55 21.58 -16.73
CA LEU A 5 9.80 20.39 -17.12
C LEU A 5 9.13 20.55 -18.49
N LEU A 6 8.72 21.78 -18.87
CA LEU A 6 8.18 22.10 -20.20
C LEU A 6 9.24 22.13 -21.32
N SER A 7 10.49 21.75 -21.01
CA SER A 7 11.57 21.51 -21.98
C SER A 7 12.17 20.09 -21.85
N ALA A 8 11.52 19.19 -21.11
CA ALA A 8 11.96 17.80 -20.97
C ALA A 8 11.75 17.01 -22.27
N LYS A 9 12.59 15.98 -22.50
CA LYS A 9 12.35 14.98 -23.54
C LYS A 9 11.28 13.98 -23.08
N ALA A 10 10.03 14.44 -23.12
CA ALA A 10 8.84 13.74 -22.65
C ALA A 10 7.62 14.16 -23.50
N THR A 11 6.53 13.40 -23.42
CA THR A 11 5.20 13.94 -23.70
C THR A 11 4.92 15.05 -22.70
N LEU A 12 4.50 16.22 -23.18
CA LEU A 12 4.17 17.39 -22.36
C LEU A 12 2.64 17.62 -22.38
N PRO A 13 2.06 18.33 -21.39
CA PRO A 13 0.67 18.76 -21.46
C PRO A 13 0.46 19.69 -22.67
N ASP A 14 -0.39 19.25 -23.61
CA ASP A 14 -0.82 19.98 -24.81
C ASP A 14 -2.20 20.65 -24.64
N TYR A 15 -2.91 20.31 -23.57
CA TYR A 15 -4.18 20.88 -23.14
C TYR A 15 -3.99 22.11 -22.22
N ASP A 16 -5.01 22.96 -22.11
CA ASP A 16 -4.96 24.12 -21.20
C ASP A 16 -5.12 23.71 -19.73
N ARG A 17 -4.01 23.79 -18.98
CA ARG A 17 -3.97 23.57 -17.53
C ARG A 17 -4.71 24.63 -16.72
N ALA A 18 -4.98 25.82 -17.28
CA ALA A 18 -5.80 26.82 -16.62
C ALA A 18 -7.28 26.40 -16.60
N ALA A 19 -7.82 25.93 -17.73
CA ALA A 19 -9.19 25.45 -17.89
C ALA A 19 -9.57 24.23 -17.01
N LEU A 20 -8.61 23.41 -16.59
CA LEU A 20 -8.87 22.31 -15.65
C LEU A 20 -9.52 22.81 -14.34
N VAL A 21 -10.55 22.13 -13.87
CA VAL A 21 -11.25 22.35 -12.61
C VAL A 21 -10.77 21.32 -11.59
N ALA A 22 -10.46 21.73 -10.35
CA ALA A 22 -10.19 20.77 -9.28
C ALA A 22 -11.49 20.05 -8.90
N ARG A 23 -11.68 18.81 -9.38
CA ARG A 23 -12.89 17.98 -9.19
C ARG A 23 -12.65 16.75 -8.32
N MET A 24 -11.39 16.49 -7.97
CA MET A 24 -10.98 15.32 -7.19
C MET A 24 -9.97 15.72 -6.13
N VAL A 25 -10.08 15.11 -4.96
CA VAL A 25 -9.05 15.14 -3.92
C VAL A 25 -8.35 13.78 -3.86
N HIS A 26 -7.02 13.78 -3.73
CA HIS A 26 -6.26 12.57 -3.44
C HIS A 26 -5.53 12.65 -2.10
N LEU A 27 -5.80 11.70 -1.21
CA LEU A 27 -5.13 11.55 0.08
C LEU A 27 -3.93 10.60 -0.03
N GLY A 28 -2.74 11.14 0.19
CA GLY A 28 -1.46 10.45 0.07
C GLY A 28 -0.85 10.59 -1.34
N PHE A 29 -0.09 11.66 -1.57
CA PHE A 29 0.59 11.96 -2.84
C PHE A 29 1.83 11.06 -3.06
N GLY A 30 1.59 9.75 -3.12
CA GLY A 30 2.62 8.73 -3.25
C GLY A 30 3.27 8.67 -4.63
N ALA A 31 4.24 7.75 -4.79
CA ALA A 31 4.78 7.41 -6.10
C ALA A 31 3.74 6.63 -6.94
N PHE A 32 2.92 5.78 -6.31
CA PHE A 32 1.91 4.98 -7.00
C PHE A 32 0.78 5.84 -7.57
N HIS A 33 0.26 6.82 -6.83
CA HIS A 33 -0.74 7.76 -7.34
C HIS A 33 -0.26 8.45 -8.62
N ARG A 34 0.92 9.09 -8.53
CA ARG A 34 1.54 9.82 -9.63
C ARG A 34 1.74 8.98 -10.88
N ALA A 35 2.24 7.76 -10.72
CA ALA A 35 2.50 6.83 -11.82
C ALA A 35 1.25 6.00 -12.24
N HIS A 36 0.06 6.33 -11.74
CA HIS A 36 -1.17 5.62 -12.07
C HIS A 36 -2.36 6.58 -12.26
N GLN A 37 -3.07 6.97 -11.19
CA GLN A 37 -4.30 7.75 -11.34
C GLN A 37 -4.02 9.12 -12.01
N GLY A 38 -2.93 9.79 -11.61
CA GLY A 38 -2.48 11.03 -12.26
C GLY A 38 -2.25 10.87 -13.78
N VAL A 39 -1.62 9.77 -14.23
CA VAL A 39 -1.39 9.48 -15.66
C VAL A 39 -2.71 9.24 -16.40
N TYR A 40 -3.65 8.49 -15.83
CA TYR A 40 -4.96 8.27 -16.47
C TYR A 40 -5.74 9.59 -16.64
N THR A 41 -5.73 10.46 -15.64
CA THR A 41 -6.38 11.77 -15.73
C THR A 41 -5.68 12.69 -16.73
N ASP A 42 -4.34 12.63 -16.84
CA ASP A 42 -3.54 13.39 -17.81
C ASP A 42 -3.80 12.96 -19.26
N ILE A 43 -3.95 11.66 -19.49
CA ILE A 43 -4.41 11.09 -20.76
C ILE A 43 -5.82 11.60 -21.12
N LEU A 44 -6.76 11.61 -20.16
CA LEU A 44 -8.12 12.11 -20.40
C LEU A 44 -8.17 13.62 -20.64
N ALA A 45 -7.29 14.41 -20.02
CA ALA A 45 -7.20 15.85 -20.25
C ALA A 45 -6.68 16.17 -21.67
N ALA A 46 -5.63 15.48 -22.11
CA ALA A 46 -5.07 15.61 -23.46
C ALA A 46 -6.00 15.06 -24.55
N GLU A 47 -6.35 13.78 -24.47
CA GLU A 47 -6.95 13.02 -25.58
C GLU A 47 -8.48 13.09 -25.62
N GLN A 48 -9.14 13.41 -24.48
CA GLN A 48 -10.59 13.44 -24.34
C GLN A 48 -11.14 14.80 -23.87
N HIS A 49 -10.27 15.82 -23.81
CA HIS A 49 -10.59 17.19 -23.36
C HIS A 49 -11.28 17.25 -21.97
N SER A 50 -10.93 16.34 -21.08
CA SER A 50 -11.45 16.32 -19.71
C SER A 50 -11.02 17.56 -18.92
N ASP A 51 -11.96 18.22 -18.24
CA ASP A 51 -11.67 19.32 -17.33
C ASP A 51 -11.27 18.87 -15.91
N TRP A 52 -11.15 17.56 -15.66
CA TRP A 52 -10.94 17.02 -14.32
C TRP A 52 -9.48 17.12 -13.86
N GLY A 53 -9.21 18.01 -12.91
CA GLY A 53 -7.94 18.14 -12.20
C GLY A 53 -8.00 17.71 -10.73
N TYR A 54 -6.82 17.57 -10.11
CA TYR A 54 -6.63 17.14 -8.73
C TYR A 54 -6.27 18.28 -7.77
N TYR A 55 -6.75 18.15 -6.53
CA TYR A 55 -6.04 18.60 -5.33
C TYR A 55 -5.32 17.43 -4.68
N GLU A 56 -4.00 17.53 -4.58
CA GLU A 56 -3.14 16.54 -3.94
C GLU A 56 -2.99 16.89 -2.45
N VAL A 57 -3.21 15.93 -1.55
CA VAL A 57 -3.21 16.18 -0.10
C VAL A 57 -2.34 15.15 0.62
N ASN A 58 -1.36 15.61 1.39
CA ASN A 58 -0.63 14.80 2.37
C ASN A 58 -1.06 15.14 3.80
N LEU A 59 -1.32 14.10 4.59
CA LEU A 59 -1.80 14.20 5.97
C LEU A 59 -0.69 13.96 7.00
N ILE A 60 0.11 12.91 6.77
CA ILE A 60 1.16 12.43 7.67
C ILE A 60 2.41 12.15 6.83
N GLY A 61 3.39 13.06 6.89
CA GLY A 61 4.61 12.98 6.12
C GLY A 61 4.43 13.27 4.61
N GLY A 62 5.54 13.56 3.96
CA GLY A 62 5.58 13.88 2.53
C GLY A 62 5.52 15.37 2.24
N GLU A 63 5.95 16.18 3.21
CA GLU A 63 6.10 17.63 3.18
C GLU A 63 6.95 18.05 1.97
N GLN A 64 8.10 17.38 1.78
CA GLN A 64 9.05 17.69 0.70
C GLN A 64 8.41 17.47 -0.68
N GLN A 65 7.65 16.40 -0.88
CA GLN A 65 6.99 16.11 -2.15
C GLN A 65 5.95 17.17 -2.53
N ILE A 66 5.26 17.75 -1.54
CA ILE A 66 4.34 18.88 -1.75
C ILE A 66 5.12 20.18 -2.04
N ALA A 67 6.24 20.41 -1.35
CA ALA A 67 7.10 21.58 -1.58
C ALA A 67 7.78 21.57 -2.96
N ASP A 68 8.31 20.41 -3.38
CA ASP A 68 8.91 20.18 -4.70
C ASP A 68 7.90 20.42 -5.83
N LEU A 69 6.65 20.01 -5.61
CA LEU A 69 5.56 20.15 -6.58
C LEU A 69 5.11 21.62 -6.71
N LYS A 70 4.93 22.33 -5.59
CA LYS A 70 4.63 23.78 -5.56
C LYS A 70 5.71 24.60 -6.28
N GLN A 71 7.00 24.24 -6.13
CA GLN A 71 8.12 24.91 -6.81
C GLN A 71 8.15 24.69 -8.33
N GLN A 72 7.47 23.65 -8.83
CA GLN A 72 7.48 23.25 -10.25
C GLN A 72 6.13 23.51 -10.92
N ASP A 73 5.38 24.52 -10.48
CA ASP A 73 4.05 24.89 -11.02
C ASP A 73 3.06 23.70 -11.02
N ASN A 74 3.16 22.85 -10.00
CA ASN A 74 2.43 21.60 -9.86
C ASN A 74 2.61 20.58 -11.01
N LEU A 75 3.69 20.68 -11.78
CA LEU A 75 4.11 19.67 -12.76
C LEU A 75 5.02 18.62 -12.11
N TYR A 76 4.92 17.36 -12.58
CA TYR A 76 5.89 16.30 -12.27
C TYR A 76 6.11 15.39 -13.47
N THR A 77 7.20 14.62 -13.48
CA THR A 77 7.48 13.64 -14.55
C THR A 77 7.22 12.22 -14.07
N VAL A 78 6.52 11.43 -14.89
CA VAL A 78 6.47 9.97 -14.83
C VAL A 78 7.37 9.42 -15.94
N ALA A 79 8.21 8.45 -15.62
CA ALA A 79 9.03 7.73 -16.59
C ALA A 79 8.65 6.26 -16.58
N GLU A 80 8.11 5.77 -17.68
CA GLU A 80 7.80 4.35 -17.88
C GLU A 80 9.02 3.67 -18.50
N MET A 81 9.38 2.49 -17.99
CA MET A 81 10.57 1.76 -18.43
C MET A 81 10.27 0.26 -18.51
N SER A 82 10.66 -0.36 -19.63
CA SER A 82 10.56 -1.82 -19.86
C SER A 82 11.92 -2.38 -20.30
N ALA A 83 11.97 -3.66 -20.68
CA ALA A 83 13.15 -4.26 -21.31
C ALA A 83 13.45 -3.67 -22.71
N GLU A 84 12.45 -3.08 -23.36
CA GLU A 84 12.45 -2.77 -24.79
C GLU A 84 12.51 -1.26 -25.05
N ALA A 85 11.92 -0.45 -24.17
CA ALA A 85 11.79 0.99 -24.34
C ALA A 85 11.72 1.73 -22.99
N TRP A 86 11.92 3.05 -23.05
CA TRP A 86 11.45 3.96 -22.02
C TRP A 86 10.74 5.15 -22.67
N THR A 87 9.75 5.68 -21.96
CA THR A 87 9.01 6.90 -22.31
C THR A 87 8.92 7.78 -21.07
N ALA A 88 8.58 9.05 -21.26
CA ALA A 88 8.33 9.97 -20.17
C ALA A 88 7.13 10.86 -20.49
N ARG A 89 6.35 11.19 -19.46
CA ARG A 89 5.21 12.11 -19.51
C ARG A 89 5.38 13.14 -18.39
N VAL A 90 5.32 14.42 -18.73
CA VAL A 90 5.16 15.49 -17.73
C VAL A 90 3.67 15.62 -17.48
N VAL A 91 3.24 15.28 -16.28
CA VAL A 91 1.84 15.29 -15.86
C VAL A 91 1.45 16.68 -15.37
N GLY A 92 0.32 17.20 -15.86
CA GLY A 92 -0.14 18.57 -15.64
C GLY A 92 -1.44 18.74 -14.87
N VAL A 93 -2.11 17.65 -14.46
CA VAL A 93 -3.48 17.69 -13.91
C VAL A 93 -3.65 18.22 -12.48
N VAL A 94 -2.55 18.47 -11.77
CA VAL A 94 -2.61 19.00 -10.40
C VAL A 94 -2.88 20.51 -10.41
N LYS A 95 -3.99 20.93 -9.78
CA LYS A 95 -4.35 22.35 -9.61
C LYS A 95 -3.71 22.96 -8.37
N ALA A 96 -3.68 22.21 -7.26
CA ALA A 96 -2.96 22.59 -6.05
C ALA A 96 -2.49 21.35 -5.29
N ALA A 97 -1.45 21.56 -4.47
CA ALA A 97 -0.90 20.57 -3.57
C ALA A 97 -0.97 21.11 -2.14
N LEU A 98 -1.43 20.31 -1.19
CA LEU A 98 -1.67 20.71 0.19
C LEU A 98 -1.01 19.72 1.17
N HIS A 99 -0.54 20.23 2.30
CA HIS A 99 -0.07 19.41 3.42
C HIS A 99 -0.65 19.93 4.72
N VAL A 100 -1.25 19.07 5.55
CA VAL A 100 -1.94 19.51 6.79
C VAL A 100 -1.03 20.35 7.70
N GLN A 101 0.24 19.94 7.84
CA GLN A 101 1.26 20.65 8.64
C GLN A 101 1.84 21.94 7.99
N VAL A 102 1.43 22.30 6.76
CA VAL A 102 1.97 23.47 6.01
C VAL A 102 0.86 24.45 5.63
N ASP A 103 -0.25 23.93 5.10
CA ASP A 103 -1.39 24.72 4.62
C ASP A 103 -2.55 24.76 5.65
N GLY A 104 -2.49 23.93 6.70
CA GLY A 104 -3.49 23.84 7.75
C GLY A 104 -4.64 22.88 7.46
N LEU A 105 -5.18 22.24 8.50
CA LEU A 105 -6.34 21.34 8.40
C LEU A 105 -7.58 22.06 7.84
N GLU A 106 -7.81 23.31 8.27
CA GLU A 106 -8.91 24.14 7.78
C GLU A 106 -8.86 24.35 6.26
N ARG A 107 -7.68 24.57 5.66
CA ARG A 107 -7.57 24.70 4.20
C ARG A 107 -7.83 23.38 3.48
N VAL A 108 -7.44 22.25 4.07
CA VAL A 108 -7.68 20.90 3.53
C VAL A 108 -9.17 20.56 3.57
N LEU A 109 -9.85 20.78 4.71
CA LEU A 109 -11.30 20.59 4.82
C LEU A 109 -12.04 21.53 3.86
N ALA A 110 -11.68 22.82 3.84
CA ALA A 110 -12.24 23.78 2.88
C ALA A 110 -12.02 23.38 1.42
N ALA A 111 -10.91 22.71 1.07
CA ALA A 111 -10.64 22.18 -0.26
C ALA A 111 -11.49 20.94 -0.59
N MET A 112 -11.77 20.10 0.40
CA MET A 112 -12.61 18.91 0.25
C MET A 112 -14.11 19.25 0.16
N CYS A 113 -14.52 20.36 0.76
CA CYS A 113 -15.90 20.87 0.73
C CYS A 113 -16.18 21.86 -0.41
N GLU A 114 -15.25 22.09 -1.36
CA GLU A 114 -15.56 22.90 -2.55
C GLU A 114 -16.61 22.16 -3.42
N PRO A 115 -17.70 22.82 -3.86
CA PRO A 115 -18.93 22.14 -4.33
C PRO A 115 -18.78 21.38 -5.66
N GLN A 116 -17.64 21.51 -6.33
CA GLN A 116 -17.30 20.77 -7.54
C GLN A 116 -16.45 19.51 -7.30
N ILE A 117 -16.06 19.21 -6.05
CA ILE A 117 -15.36 17.99 -5.68
C ILE A 117 -16.34 16.81 -5.69
N ALA A 118 -16.15 15.90 -6.65
CA ALA A 118 -17.00 14.73 -6.85
C ALA A 118 -16.37 13.43 -6.31
N ILE A 119 -15.05 13.39 -6.08
CA ILE A 119 -14.32 12.18 -5.67
C ILE A 119 -13.24 12.54 -4.64
N VAL A 120 -13.26 11.86 -3.50
CA VAL A 120 -12.08 11.71 -2.62
C VAL A 120 -11.49 10.32 -2.87
N SER A 121 -10.20 10.25 -3.18
CA SER A 121 -9.46 9.04 -3.50
C SER A 121 -8.23 8.90 -2.61
N LEU A 122 -7.71 7.68 -2.39
CA LEU A 122 -6.69 7.44 -1.36
C LEU A 122 -5.59 6.45 -1.81
N THR A 123 -4.33 6.73 -1.48
CA THR A 123 -3.23 5.75 -1.50
C THR A 123 -2.40 5.73 -0.20
N ILE A 124 -3.05 6.01 0.94
CA ILE A 124 -2.49 6.20 2.29
C ILE A 124 -1.78 4.99 2.96
N THR A 125 -1.50 3.90 2.23
CA THR A 125 -1.06 2.58 2.74
C THR A 125 -2.06 1.89 3.68
N GLU A 126 -1.89 0.58 3.91
CA GLU A 126 -2.86 -0.25 4.65
C GLU A 126 -3.05 0.22 6.11
N LYS A 127 -1.98 0.68 6.77
CA LYS A 127 -2.04 1.22 8.14
C LYS A 127 -2.75 2.57 8.26
N GLY A 128 -2.86 3.34 7.18
CA GLY A 128 -3.53 4.65 7.17
C GLY A 128 -5.05 4.60 7.45
N TYR A 129 -5.65 3.42 7.35
CA TYR A 129 -7.07 3.17 7.66
C TYR A 129 -7.34 2.87 9.15
N CYS A 130 -6.30 2.77 9.99
CA CYS A 130 -6.40 2.46 11.44
C CYS A 130 -7.31 1.25 11.77
N HIS A 131 -7.26 0.22 10.92
CA HIS A 131 -8.06 -1.00 11.06
C HIS A 131 -7.25 -2.14 11.69
N SER A 132 -7.93 -3.12 12.27
CA SER A 132 -7.35 -4.39 12.72
C SER A 132 -7.05 -5.26 11.50
N PRO A 133 -5.77 -5.58 11.20
CA PRO A 133 -5.42 -6.36 10.02
C PRO A 133 -6.13 -7.72 9.99
N ALA A 134 -6.29 -8.38 11.15
CA ALA A 134 -6.95 -9.68 11.25
C ALA A 134 -8.48 -9.68 11.06
N THR A 135 -9.18 -8.54 11.18
CA THR A 135 -10.66 -8.49 11.19
C THR A 135 -11.30 -7.43 10.27
N GLY A 136 -10.51 -6.52 9.69
CA GLY A 136 -11.00 -5.40 8.87
C GLY A 136 -11.76 -4.31 9.64
N GLN A 137 -11.97 -4.47 10.95
CA GLN A 137 -12.72 -3.50 11.77
C GLN A 137 -11.84 -2.30 12.17
N LEU A 138 -12.45 -1.12 12.31
CA LEU A 138 -11.78 0.08 12.82
C LEU A 138 -11.32 -0.12 14.27
N LEU A 139 -10.06 0.19 14.57
CA LEU A 139 -9.52 0.14 15.93
C LEU A 139 -9.91 1.43 16.68
N LEU A 140 -11.04 1.41 17.38
CA LEU A 140 -11.52 2.55 18.17
C LEU A 140 -10.52 2.98 19.26
N GLU A 141 -9.80 2.03 19.84
CA GLU A 141 -8.72 2.22 20.82
C GLU A 141 -7.41 2.75 20.20
N HIS A 142 -7.29 2.85 18.87
CA HIS A 142 -6.08 3.37 18.24
C HIS A 142 -5.94 4.87 18.56
N PRO A 143 -4.80 5.36 19.08
CA PRO A 143 -4.70 6.71 19.64
C PRO A 143 -5.17 7.85 18.72
N MET A 144 -4.92 7.72 17.41
CA MET A 144 -5.39 8.71 16.42
C MET A 144 -6.91 8.66 16.20
N ILE A 145 -7.54 7.49 16.28
CA ILE A 145 -9.00 7.34 16.16
C ILE A 145 -9.68 7.78 17.45
N ALA A 146 -9.10 7.47 18.62
CA ALA A 146 -9.56 8.00 19.89
C ALA A 146 -9.49 9.54 19.95
N ALA A 147 -8.45 10.15 19.36
CA ALA A 147 -8.35 11.61 19.21
C ALA A 147 -9.42 12.19 18.27
N ASP A 148 -9.58 11.62 17.08
CA ASP A 148 -10.61 12.05 16.11
C ASP A 148 -12.04 11.92 16.69
N LEU A 149 -12.31 10.89 17.49
CA LEU A 149 -13.61 10.71 18.17
C LEU A 149 -13.82 11.69 19.34
N GLN A 150 -12.76 12.20 19.96
CA GLN A 150 -12.83 13.23 21.01
C GLN A 150 -12.97 14.64 20.43
N ASN A 151 -12.44 14.89 19.22
CA ASN A 151 -12.47 16.19 18.56
C ASN A 151 -12.79 16.04 17.05
N PRO A 152 -14.03 15.67 16.69
CA PRO A 152 -14.41 15.33 15.31
C PRO A 152 -14.34 16.51 14.33
N HIS A 153 -14.21 17.74 14.82
CA HIS A 153 -14.02 18.95 14.01
C HIS A 153 -12.55 19.30 13.77
N GLN A 154 -11.60 18.57 14.38
CA GLN A 154 -10.17 18.68 14.11
C GLN A 154 -9.51 17.30 13.90
N PRO A 155 -10.03 16.46 12.98
CA PRO A 155 -9.56 15.10 12.78
C PRO A 155 -8.15 15.04 12.17
N LEU A 156 -7.39 14.03 12.60
CA LEU A 156 -6.01 13.76 12.21
C LEU A 156 -5.90 12.59 11.21
N THR A 157 -6.88 11.70 11.17
CA THR A 157 -6.87 10.51 10.30
C THR A 157 -7.63 10.73 8.98
N ALA A 158 -7.29 9.96 7.94
CA ALA A 158 -8.04 10.00 6.69
C ALA A 158 -9.53 9.62 6.86
N PRO A 159 -9.91 8.59 7.67
CA PRO A 159 -11.30 8.35 8.02
C PRO A 159 -11.98 9.55 8.69
N GLY A 160 -11.36 10.18 9.70
CA GLY A 160 -11.95 11.34 10.39
C GLY A 160 -12.13 12.55 9.48
N ILE A 161 -11.10 12.90 8.70
CA ILE A 161 -11.14 14.01 7.73
C ILE A 161 -12.20 13.78 6.64
N ILE A 162 -12.34 12.54 6.16
CA ILE A 162 -13.42 12.18 5.23
C ILE A 162 -14.79 12.26 5.90
N VAL A 163 -14.94 11.77 7.14
CA VAL A 163 -16.24 11.84 7.85
C VAL A 163 -16.65 13.29 8.12
N GLU A 164 -15.73 14.18 8.48
CA GLU A 164 -16.03 15.59 8.70
C GLU A 164 -16.37 16.33 7.39
N ALA A 165 -15.69 16.04 6.29
CA ALA A 165 -16.08 16.55 4.98
C ALA A 165 -17.44 15.96 4.50
N LEU A 166 -17.69 14.67 4.75
CA LEU A 166 -18.96 14.01 4.41
C LEU A 166 -20.13 14.43 5.32
N ARG A 167 -19.87 14.95 6.52
CA ARG A 167 -20.85 15.64 7.37
C ARG A 167 -21.41 16.88 6.66
N GLU A 168 -20.65 17.45 5.73
CA GLU A 168 -21.05 18.61 4.92
C GLU A 168 -21.60 18.19 3.55
N GLN A 169 -21.16 17.06 2.96
CA GLN A 169 -21.65 16.57 1.64
C GLN A 169 -21.64 15.03 1.49
N ALA A 170 -22.79 14.38 1.21
CA ALA A 170 -22.89 12.95 0.84
C ALA A 170 -24.23 12.65 0.11
N PRO A 171 -24.45 11.48 -0.57
CA PRO A 171 -23.58 10.30 -0.79
C PRO A 171 -23.55 9.75 -2.26
N THR A 172 -22.71 8.74 -2.59
CA THR A 172 -23.03 7.58 -3.50
C THR A 172 -21.88 6.53 -3.65
N LEU A 173 -22.18 5.35 -4.27
CA LEU A 173 -21.40 4.09 -4.36
C LEU A 173 -21.78 3.33 -5.68
N LYS A 174 -21.12 2.31 -6.27
CA LYS A 174 -19.83 1.55 -6.14
C LYS A 174 -19.57 0.74 -7.46
N VAL A 175 -18.44 0.02 -7.62
CA VAL A 175 -18.05 -0.70 -8.88
C VAL A 175 -17.50 -2.14 -8.66
N GLN A 176 -17.56 -3.01 -9.69
CA GLN A 176 -17.08 -4.41 -9.73
C GLN A 176 -16.54 -4.82 -11.13
N GLY A 177 -15.75 -5.92 -11.21
CA GLY A 177 -15.55 -6.73 -12.43
C GLY A 177 -14.11 -6.86 -12.96
N VAL A 178 -13.48 -8.06 -12.85
CA VAL A 178 -12.12 -8.39 -13.38
C VAL A 178 -12.01 -9.90 -13.72
N ASP A 179 -11.26 -10.28 -14.76
CA ASP A 179 -10.83 -11.65 -15.09
C ASP A 179 -9.46 -11.98 -14.45
N LEU A 180 -9.35 -13.14 -13.79
CA LEU A 180 -8.22 -13.49 -12.92
C LEU A 180 -7.06 -14.21 -13.62
N GLN A 181 -7.31 -15.07 -14.62
CA GLN A 181 -6.24 -15.88 -15.21
C GLN A 181 -5.30 -15.01 -16.06
N ARG A 182 -5.89 -14.20 -16.94
CA ARG A 182 -5.15 -13.21 -17.74
C ARG A 182 -4.38 -12.21 -16.87
N TYR A 183 -4.93 -11.86 -15.70
CA TYR A 183 -4.29 -10.96 -14.75
C TYR A 183 -3.05 -11.60 -14.09
N ALA A 184 -3.07 -12.91 -13.80
CA ALA A 184 -1.92 -13.63 -13.25
C ALA A 184 -0.73 -13.64 -14.23
N ASP A 185 -0.95 -13.93 -15.51
CA ASP A 185 0.09 -13.90 -16.53
C ASP A 185 0.70 -12.49 -16.71
N GLN A 186 -0.16 -11.46 -16.67
CA GLN A 186 0.28 -10.05 -16.69
C GLN A 186 1.07 -9.66 -15.44
N LEU A 187 0.77 -10.20 -14.26
CA LEU A 187 1.59 -9.99 -13.05
C LEU A 187 2.99 -10.58 -13.20
N ILE A 188 3.12 -11.80 -13.74
CA ILE A 188 4.43 -12.43 -13.98
C ILE A 188 5.25 -11.63 -15.00
N ALA A 189 4.64 -11.13 -16.08
CA ALA A 189 5.30 -10.25 -17.03
C ALA A 189 5.80 -8.95 -16.36
N ARG A 190 4.95 -8.29 -15.55
CA ARG A 190 5.28 -7.06 -14.82
C ARG A 190 6.42 -7.28 -13.80
N TYR A 191 6.43 -8.41 -13.09
CA TYR A 191 7.47 -8.74 -12.10
C TYR A 191 8.82 -9.11 -12.73
N ARG A 192 8.86 -9.50 -14.01
CA ARG A 192 10.09 -9.78 -14.76
C ARG A 192 10.74 -8.56 -15.39
N ASN A 193 10.16 -7.36 -15.27
CA ASN A 193 10.66 -6.14 -15.91
C ASN A 193 12.09 -5.77 -15.44
N PRO A 194 13.12 -5.85 -16.30
CA PRO A 194 14.52 -5.67 -15.92
C PRO A 194 14.97 -4.21 -15.82
N ALA A 195 14.12 -3.23 -16.19
CA ALA A 195 14.41 -1.81 -16.00
C ALA A 195 14.06 -1.32 -14.59
N LEU A 196 13.06 -1.93 -13.95
CA LEU A 196 12.65 -1.56 -12.59
C LEU A 196 13.58 -2.18 -11.52
N ARG A 197 13.77 -1.46 -10.40
CA ARG A 197 14.56 -1.90 -9.24
C ARG A 197 13.72 -1.92 -7.97
N HIS A 198 12.52 -2.49 -8.07
CA HIS A 198 11.60 -2.63 -6.93
C HIS A 198 12.24 -3.55 -5.87
N ARG A 199 12.63 -3.00 -4.72
CA ARG A 199 13.38 -3.76 -3.71
C ARG A 199 12.44 -4.75 -3.01
N THR A 200 12.82 -6.02 -2.89
CA THR A 200 12.09 -7.01 -2.08
C THR A 200 11.88 -6.52 -0.64
N TRP A 201 12.86 -5.83 -0.07
CA TRP A 201 12.76 -5.13 1.22
C TRP A 201 11.59 -4.13 1.28
N GLN A 202 11.34 -3.34 0.23
CA GLN A 202 10.21 -2.38 0.20
C GLN A 202 8.86 -3.09 0.14
N ILE A 203 8.80 -4.25 -0.52
CA ILE A 203 7.60 -5.09 -0.56
C ILE A 203 7.32 -5.64 0.84
N ALA A 204 8.37 -6.06 1.56
CA ALA A 204 8.34 -6.68 2.89
C ALA A 204 8.10 -5.70 4.07
N MET A 205 8.24 -4.38 3.88
CA MET A 205 7.83 -3.38 4.89
C MET A 205 6.38 -3.57 5.30
N ASP A 206 5.99 -3.21 6.52
CA ASP A 206 4.61 -3.30 7.02
C ASP A 206 3.97 -4.70 6.85
N GLY A 207 4.76 -5.77 6.96
CA GLY A 207 4.31 -7.16 6.75
C GLY A 207 3.11 -7.57 7.62
N SER A 208 3.05 -7.10 8.87
CA SER A 208 1.91 -7.32 9.78
C SER A 208 0.59 -6.76 9.24
N GLN A 209 0.66 -5.66 8.48
CA GLN A 209 -0.48 -4.97 7.87
C GLN A 209 -0.86 -5.55 6.51
N LYS A 210 -0.13 -6.58 6.05
CA LYS A 210 -0.18 -7.13 4.68
C LYS A 210 -0.46 -8.62 4.64
N LEU A 211 -0.04 -9.39 5.65
CA LEU A 211 -0.27 -10.84 5.68
C LEU A 211 -1.76 -11.23 5.62
N PRO A 212 -2.68 -10.61 6.37
CA PRO A 212 -4.05 -11.10 6.47
C PRO A 212 -4.78 -11.16 5.11
N GLN A 213 -4.91 -10.01 4.47
CA GLN A 213 -5.63 -9.81 3.21
C GLN A 213 -4.84 -10.25 1.96
N ARG A 214 -3.54 -10.57 2.08
CA ARG A 214 -2.73 -11.10 0.95
C ARG A 214 -2.45 -12.60 1.03
N MET A 215 -2.60 -13.22 2.20
CA MET A 215 -2.31 -14.65 2.39
C MET A 215 -3.29 -15.36 3.33
N LEU A 216 -3.58 -14.80 4.51
CA LEU A 216 -4.29 -15.54 5.57
C LEU A 216 -5.78 -15.74 5.26
N ASP A 217 -6.43 -14.80 4.58
CA ASP A 217 -7.83 -14.97 4.17
C ASP A 217 -7.98 -16.03 3.06
N SER A 218 -6.97 -16.15 2.18
CA SER A 218 -6.85 -17.28 1.24
C SER A 218 -6.62 -18.60 1.99
N VAL A 219 -5.78 -18.62 3.03
CA VAL A 219 -5.61 -19.80 3.89
C VAL A 219 -6.92 -20.19 4.59
N ARG A 220 -7.67 -19.23 5.14
CA ARG A 220 -9.01 -19.46 5.73
C ARG A 220 -9.96 -20.09 4.72
N TRP A 221 -9.98 -19.58 3.47
CA TRP A 221 -10.75 -20.17 2.39
C TRP A 221 -10.32 -21.61 2.09
N HIS A 222 -9.02 -21.90 1.96
CA HIS A 222 -8.52 -23.25 1.69
C HIS A 222 -8.76 -24.23 2.85
N LEU A 223 -8.70 -23.77 4.10
CA LEU A 223 -9.06 -24.55 5.28
C LEU A 223 -10.55 -24.93 5.25
N ALA A 224 -11.44 -23.97 5.01
CA ALA A 224 -12.89 -24.19 4.93
C ALA A 224 -13.33 -25.05 3.74
N ASN A 225 -12.58 -25.00 2.63
CA ASN A 225 -12.84 -25.78 1.41
C ASN A 225 -11.97 -27.05 1.31
N HIS A 226 -11.28 -27.44 2.39
CA HIS A 226 -10.40 -28.63 2.48
C HIS A 226 -9.33 -28.77 1.37
N SER A 227 -8.98 -27.69 0.67
CA SER A 227 -7.99 -27.67 -0.42
C SER A 227 -6.59 -27.31 0.11
N ASP A 228 -5.53 -27.56 -0.68
CA ASP A 228 -4.15 -27.30 -0.28
C ASP A 228 -3.71 -25.85 -0.44
N PHE A 229 -2.76 -25.44 0.42
CA PHE A 229 -2.29 -24.05 0.55
C PHE A 229 -0.78 -23.96 0.82
N ASP A 230 -0.01 -24.97 0.39
CA ASP A 230 1.43 -25.14 0.70
C ASP A 230 2.30 -23.90 0.38
N LEU A 231 2.03 -23.20 -0.74
CA LEU A 231 2.73 -21.95 -1.06
C LEU A 231 2.37 -20.79 -0.14
N LEU A 232 1.13 -20.72 0.37
CA LEU A 232 0.71 -19.70 1.33
C LEU A 232 1.33 -19.97 2.70
N ALA A 233 1.39 -21.24 3.12
CA ALA A 233 2.12 -21.64 4.33
C ALA A 233 3.62 -21.31 4.24
N LEU A 234 4.25 -21.54 3.07
CA LEU A 234 5.64 -21.13 2.81
C LEU A 234 5.81 -19.60 2.81
N GLY A 235 4.83 -18.84 2.30
CA GLY A 235 4.81 -17.38 2.37
C GLY A 235 4.77 -16.85 3.81
N VAL A 236 3.91 -17.42 4.64
CA VAL A 236 3.81 -17.12 6.09
C VAL A 236 5.09 -17.51 6.82
N ALA A 237 5.63 -18.71 6.59
CA ALA A 237 6.90 -19.14 7.17
C ALA A 237 8.07 -18.24 6.72
N GLY A 238 8.05 -17.76 5.46
CA GLY A 238 9.00 -16.79 4.92
C GLY A 238 8.96 -15.45 5.67
N TRP A 239 7.77 -14.92 5.97
CA TRP A 239 7.64 -13.74 6.85
C TRP A 239 8.17 -14.02 8.25
N MET A 240 7.80 -15.15 8.87
CA MET A 240 8.30 -15.54 10.21
C MET A 240 9.83 -15.66 10.24
N ARG A 241 10.45 -16.13 9.15
CA ARG A 241 11.91 -16.28 9.05
C ARG A 241 12.58 -14.93 8.81
N TYR A 242 11.95 -14.03 8.06
CA TYR A 242 12.42 -12.66 7.82
C TYR A 242 12.39 -11.81 9.10
N VAL A 243 11.28 -11.83 9.85
CA VAL A 243 11.13 -11.01 11.07
C VAL A 243 11.98 -11.48 12.25
N GLY A 244 12.60 -12.66 12.15
CA GLY A 244 13.69 -13.08 13.05
C GLY A 244 14.92 -12.18 13.00
N GLY A 245 15.02 -11.24 12.04
CA GLY A 245 15.98 -10.13 12.08
C GLY A 245 17.41 -10.47 11.64
N VAL A 246 17.68 -11.69 11.19
CA VAL A 246 19.00 -12.14 10.72
C VAL A 246 18.88 -12.94 9.42
N ASP A 247 19.66 -12.62 8.39
CA ASP A 247 19.62 -13.29 7.08
C ASP A 247 20.33 -14.67 7.07
N GLU A 248 20.34 -15.33 5.91
CA GLU A 248 21.03 -16.62 5.69
C GLU A 248 22.57 -16.49 5.62
N GLN A 249 23.12 -15.28 5.80
CA GLN A 249 24.55 -14.98 5.87
C GLN A 249 24.95 -14.45 7.26
N GLY A 250 24.04 -14.49 8.25
CA GLY A 250 24.28 -14.03 9.61
C GLY A 250 24.26 -12.51 9.81
N LYS A 251 23.77 -11.74 8.83
CA LYS A 251 23.71 -10.26 8.91
C LYS A 251 22.34 -9.80 9.40
N ALA A 252 22.30 -8.66 10.08
CA ALA A 252 21.06 -8.06 10.53
C ALA A 252 20.14 -7.65 9.36
N ILE A 253 18.86 -7.96 9.49
CA ILE A 253 17.78 -7.50 8.60
C ILE A 253 17.13 -6.27 9.27
N ASP A 254 17.06 -5.16 8.54
CA ASP A 254 16.25 -4.00 8.94
C ASP A 254 14.76 -4.33 8.71
N VAL A 255 14.04 -4.64 9.79
CA VAL A 255 12.61 -5.01 9.76
C VAL A 255 11.76 -3.77 10.02
N SER A 256 11.28 -3.13 8.95
CA SER A 256 10.40 -1.96 9.05
C SER A 256 8.92 -2.37 9.11
N ASP A 257 8.30 -2.30 10.29
CA ASP A 257 6.90 -2.73 10.54
C ASP A 257 6.29 -1.94 11.72
N PRO A 258 5.00 -1.53 11.70
CA PRO A 258 4.39 -0.81 12.82
C PRO A 258 4.23 -1.65 14.09
N LEU A 259 4.15 -2.98 13.98
CA LEU A 259 4.11 -3.90 15.13
C LEU A 259 5.51 -4.42 15.51
N LEU A 260 6.59 -3.82 15.00
CA LEU A 260 7.97 -4.23 15.29
C LEU A 260 8.27 -4.46 16.79
N PRO A 261 7.83 -3.62 17.75
CA PRO A 261 8.09 -3.87 19.18
C PRO A 261 7.39 -5.13 19.73
N VAL A 262 6.26 -5.54 19.15
CA VAL A 262 5.55 -6.78 19.51
C VAL A 262 6.23 -7.98 18.86
N ILE A 263 6.57 -7.85 17.57
CA ILE A 263 7.32 -8.86 16.79
C ILE A 263 8.66 -9.16 17.47
N GLN A 264 9.46 -8.15 17.79
CA GLN A 264 10.76 -8.30 18.47
C GLN A 264 10.61 -8.97 19.84
N ARG A 265 9.55 -8.67 20.59
CA ARG A 265 9.26 -9.33 21.87
C ARG A 265 8.91 -10.80 21.69
N ALA A 266 8.12 -11.16 20.67
CA ALA A 266 7.80 -12.55 20.35
C ALA A 266 9.06 -13.32 19.90
N VAL A 267 9.91 -12.71 19.07
CA VAL A 267 11.20 -13.28 18.61
C VAL A 267 12.19 -13.47 19.76
N ALA A 268 12.38 -12.46 20.61
CA ALA A 268 13.33 -12.52 21.73
C ALA A 268 12.90 -13.51 22.83
N ASN A 269 11.59 -13.71 23.02
CA ASN A 269 11.04 -14.67 23.97
C ASN A 269 10.85 -16.08 23.37
N SER A 270 11.45 -16.40 22.22
CA SER A 270 11.34 -17.72 21.59
C SER A 270 12.65 -18.23 20.97
N GLU A 271 12.98 -19.48 21.32
CA GLU A 271 14.03 -20.25 20.64
C GLU A 271 13.69 -20.50 19.17
N GLU A 272 14.71 -20.74 18.36
CA GLU A 272 14.56 -20.90 16.92
C GLU A 272 13.80 -22.20 16.56
N GLY A 273 13.03 -22.17 15.46
CA GLY A 273 12.19 -23.30 15.03
C GLY A 273 10.80 -23.30 15.68
N ALA A 274 10.35 -24.43 16.23
CA ALA A 274 8.95 -24.59 16.66
C ALA A 274 8.48 -23.59 17.74
N SER A 275 9.37 -23.20 18.66
CA SER A 275 9.08 -22.16 19.65
C SER A 275 8.83 -20.80 18.99
N ARG A 276 9.63 -20.44 17.98
CA ARG A 276 9.46 -19.20 17.17
C ARG A 276 8.15 -19.19 16.41
N VAL A 277 7.83 -20.27 15.70
CA VAL A 277 6.58 -20.40 14.93
C VAL A 277 5.37 -20.25 15.86
N LYS A 278 5.37 -20.94 17.00
CA LYS A 278 4.30 -20.83 18.01
C LYS A 278 4.17 -19.43 18.58
N ALA A 279 5.29 -18.75 18.89
CA ALA A 279 5.27 -17.40 19.45
C ALA A 279 4.73 -16.36 18.46
N LEU A 280 5.11 -16.44 17.18
CA LEU A 280 4.63 -15.53 16.14
C LEU A 280 3.17 -15.81 15.75
N LEU A 281 2.74 -17.09 15.72
CA LEU A 281 1.32 -17.43 15.55
C LEU A 281 0.43 -16.88 16.68
N GLY A 282 0.97 -16.69 17.89
CA GLY A 282 0.24 -16.10 19.02
C GLY A 282 -0.16 -14.63 18.85
N MET A 283 0.29 -13.95 17.79
CA MET A 283 -0.08 -12.56 17.47
C MET A 283 -1.48 -12.48 16.87
N ALA A 284 -2.51 -12.40 17.72
CA ALA A 284 -3.92 -12.35 17.34
C ALA A 284 -4.26 -11.13 16.45
N GLU A 285 -3.49 -10.04 16.51
CA GLU A 285 -3.63 -8.85 15.67
C GLU A 285 -3.32 -9.13 14.18
N ILE A 286 -2.57 -10.20 13.90
CA ILE A 286 -2.19 -10.65 12.55
C ILE A 286 -2.96 -11.93 12.20
N PHE A 287 -2.86 -12.97 13.04
CA PHE A 287 -3.36 -14.31 12.72
C PHE A 287 -4.81 -14.57 13.16
N GLY A 288 -5.41 -13.65 13.92
CA GLY A 288 -6.69 -13.89 14.59
C GLY A 288 -6.59 -14.96 15.68
N ASN A 289 -7.74 -15.33 16.22
CA ASN A 289 -7.84 -16.42 17.21
C ASN A 289 -8.10 -17.79 16.55
N ASP A 290 -8.40 -17.83 15.25
CA ASP A 290 -8.81 -19.00 14.49
C ASP A 290 -7.61 -19.81 13.96
N LEU A 291 -6.69 -19.15 13.25
CA LEU A 291 -5.56 -19.82 12.62
C LEU A 291 -4.59 -20.49 13.61
N PRO A 292 -4.28 -19.94 14.81
CA PRO A 292 -3.42 -20.61 15.79
C PRO A 292 -4.02 -21.91 16.35
N GLN A 293 -5.33 -22.13 16.22
CA GLN A 293 -6.03 -23.36 16.62
C GLN A 293 -6.18 -24.36 15.45
N ALA A 294 -6.00 -23.92 14.20
CA ALA A 294 -6.16 -24.74 13.01
C ALA A 294 -4.93 -25.65 12.79
N ALA A 295 -4.94 -26.85 13.37
CA ALA A 295 -3.81 -27.80 13.35
C ALA A 295 -3.19 -28.05 11.97
N ARG A 296 -3.99 -28.13 10.89
CA ARG A 296 -3.49 -28.27 9.51
C ARG A 296 -2.66 -27.06 9.05
N PHE A 297 -3.02 -25.85 9.46
CA PHE A 297 -2.26 -24.64 9.16
C PHE A 297 -0.99 -24.55 9.99
N THR A 298 -1.07 -24.77 11.31
CA THR A 298 0.10 -24.70 12.18
C THR A 298 1.16 -25.74 11.80
N GLN A 299 0.74 -26.97 11.46
CA GLN A 299 1.62 -27.99 10.90
C GLN A 299 2.25 -27.56 9.56
N LYS A 300 1.46 -27.09 8.58
CA LYS A 300 1.99 -26.69 7.27
C LYS A 300 2.96 -25.50 7.34
N VAL A 301 2.73 -24.55 8.25
CA VAL A 301 3.67 -23.45 8.51
C VAL A 301 4.94 -23.98 9.19
N GLN A 302 4.84 -24.90 10.14
CA GLN A 302 5.99 -25.55 10.78
C GLN A 302 6.86 -26.30 9.75
N GLU A 303 6.26 -27.17 8.93
CA GLU A 303 6.94 -27.92 7.87
C GLU A 303 7.67 -27.00 6.86
N ALA A 304 7.07 -25.85 6.55
CA ALA A 304 7.70 -24.84 5.71
C ALA A 304 8.85 -24.11 6.44
N TYR A 305 8.67 -23.78 7.72
CA TYR A 305 9.70 -23.11 8.53
C TYR A 305 10.95 -23.98 8.70
N ASP A 306 10.78 -25.26 9.02
CA ASP A 306 11.88 -26.21 9.16
C ASP A 306 12.58 -26.47 7.82
N SER A 307 11.86 -26.36 6.69
CA SER A 307 12.46 -26.32 5.35
C SER A 307 13.38 -25.11 5.18
N LEU A 308 12.91 -23.91 5.55
CA LEU A 308 13.70 -22.67 5.46
C LEU A 308 14.95 -22.73 6.34
N LEU A 309 14.86 -23.27 7.56
CA LEU A 309 16.02 -23.47 8.44
C LEU A 309 17.01 -24.51 7.90
N THR A 310 16.52 -25.62 7.34
CA THR A 310 17.37 -26.76 6.92
C THR A 310 18.01 -26.55 5.55
N TYR A 311 17.33 -25.88 4.62
CA TYR A 311 17.75 -25.79 3.21
C TYR A 311 17.92 -24.35 2.69
N GLY A 312 17.52 -23.33 3.47
CA GLY A 312 17.42 -21.95 3.01
C GLY A 312 16.24 -21.72 2.05
N ALA A 313 15.88 -20.45 1.85
CA ALA A 313 14.73 -20.03 1.07
C ALA A 313 14.80 -20.48 -0.39
N LYS A 314 15.98 -20.37 -1.03
CA LYS A 314 16.15 -20.72 -2.44
C LYS A 314 15.83 -22.18 -2.74
N ALA A 315 16.33 -23.11 -1.92
CA ALA A 315 16.08 -24.54 -2.10
C ALA A 315 14.69 -24.94 -1.61
N SER A 316 14.16 -24.29 -0.57
CA SER A 316 12.79 -24.52 -0.09
C SER A 316 11.75 -24.15 -1.16
N VAL A 317 11.89 -22.98 -1.78
CA VAL A 317 11.00 -22.55 -2.89
C VAL A 317 11.07 -23.53 -4.07
N ALA A 318 12.26 -24.02 -4.43
CA ALA A 318 12.39 -25.04 -5.48
C ALA A 318 11.64 -26.34 -5.11
N LYS A 319 11.86 -26.88 -3.91
CA LYS A 319 11.18 -28.09 -3.41
C LYS A 319 9.65 -27.96 -3.36
N TYR A 320 9.14 -26.77 -3.04
CA TYR A 320 7.69 -26.53 -3.04
C TYR A 320 7.13 -26.34 -4.44
N ALA A 321 7.86 -25.70 -5.36
CA ALA A 321 7.45 -25.55 -6.76
C ALA A 321 7.45 -26.90 -7.52
N GLU A 322 8.28 -27.87 -7.11
CA GLU A 322 8.28 -29.22 -7.66
C GLU A 322 7.02 -30.04 -7.29
N ARG A 323 6.32 -29.70 -6.21
CA ARG A 323 5.05 -30.35 -5.78
C ARG A 323 3.82 -29.88 -6.56
N LEU A 324 3.98 -28.92 -7.48
CA LEU A 324 2.90 -28.31 -8.26
C LEU A 324 2.89 -28.79 -9.73
N LYS A 325 3.49 -29.97 -9.97
CA LYS A 325 3.62 -30.63 -11.27
C LYS A 325 2.96 -32.01 -11.21
#